data_AF-A0A922LRS5-F1
#
_entry.id   AF-A0A922LRS5-F1
#
_cell.length_a   1.000
_cell.length_b   1.000
_cell.length_c   1.000
_cell.angle_alpha   90.00
_cell.angle_beta   90.00
_cell.angle_gamma   90.00
#
_symmetry.space_group_name_H-M   'P 1'
#
loop_
_entity.id
_entity.type
_entity.pdbx_description
1 polymer ?
#
loop_
_entity_poly.entity_id
_entity_poly.type
_entity_poly.pdbx_seq_one_letter_code
_entity_poly.pdbx_strand_id
1 'polypeptide(L)'
;MVVRGSLAIAHFLDELPTTEHQLESLSVDVAFHSGTQMLFTMGGVFYEVSSMGSSSTNSSSHEKSVRKVLRCFTRTMILIAPGGHIVQDDYIVSNPTTSLCKKYITEMATRCKQDSQASNQQQNVLSSDPSAPEVKENIVIEFSRRTGMNIPFSRQCLEEYEWNANAALTAFETMNLAGKIPPEAFSV
;
A
#
# COMPACT_ATOMS: atom_id res chain seq x y z
N MET A 1 21.16 -21.45 11.42
CA MET A 1 22.38 -20.75 10.94
C MET A 1 22.64 -19.57 11.86
N VAL A 2 23.89 -19.24 12.16
CA VAL A 2 24.24 -18.13 13.06
C VAL A 2 25.26 -17.25 12.35
N VAL A 3 24.98 -15.95 12.23
CA VAL A 3 25.85 -14.95 11.60
C VAL A 3 26.21 -13.90 12.66
N ARG A 4 27.45 -13.41 12.67
CA ARG A 4 27.95 -12.45 13.66
C ARG A 4 28.68 -11.29 13.00
N GLY A 5 28.53 -10.10 13.58
CA GLY A 5 29.13 -8.85 13.09
C GLY A 5 28.23 -8.14 12.08
N SER A 6 28.06 -6.82 12.23
CA SER A 6 27.09 -6.03 11.46
C SER A 6 27.27 -6.12 9.95
N LEU A 7 28.51 -6.12 9.45
CA LEU A 7 28.81 -6.24 8.02
C LEU A 7 28.37 -7.61 7.45
N ALA A 8 28.74 -8.70 8.14
CA ALA A 8 28.38 -10.05 7.70
C ALA A 8 26.87 -10.28 7.79
N ILE A 9 26.22 -9.71 8.82
CA ILE A 9 24.76 -9.75 8.96
C ILE A 9 24.08 -8.97 7.82
N ALA A 10 24.55 -7.76 7.51
CA ALA A 10 23.99 -6.96 6.42
C ALA A 10 24.14 -7.66 5.06
N HIS A 11 25.31 -8.22 4.77
CA HIS A 11 25.53 -9.03 3.57
C HIS A 11 24.60 -10.24 3.52
N PHE A 12 24.48 -10.98 4.62
CA PHE A 12 23.59 -12.13 4.69
C PHE A 12 22.12 -11.75 4.44
N LEU A 13 21.65 -10.63 5.00
CA LEU A 13 20.29 -10.13 4.77
C LEU A 13 20.09 -9.66 3.31
N ASP A 14 21.12 -9.10 2.67
CA ASP A 14 21.09 -8.67 1.27
C ASP A 14 21.00 -9.87 0.29
N GLU A 15 21.57 -11.01 0.67
CA GLU A 15 21.45 -12.26 -0.10
C GLU A 15 20.07 -12.92 -0.01
N LEU A 16 19.23 -12.51 0.96
CA LEU A 16 17.87 -13.03 1.06
C LEU A 16 17.00 -12.54 -0.12
N PRO A 17 16.00 -13.32 -0.55
CA PRO A 17 15.08 -12.89 -1.59
C PRO A 17 14.42 -11.54 -1.25
N THR A 18 14.18 -10.71 -2.26
CA THR A 18 13.44 -9.45 -2.09
C THR A 18 12.05 -9.73 -1.50
N THR A 19 11.62 -8.92 -0.52
CA THR A 19 10.36 -9.14 0.18
C THR A 19 9.44 -7.91 0.18
N GLU A 20 8.13 -8.15 0.21
CA GLU A 20 7.09 -7.15 0.42
C GLU A 20 6.22 -7.54 1.62
N HIS A 21 6.42 -6.87 2.75
CA HIS A 21 5.71 -7.17 4.00
C HIS A 21 4.31 -6.55 4.01
N GLN A 22 3.31 -7.31 4.44
CA GLN A 22 1.94 -6.80 4.62
C GLN A 22 1.82 -6.22 6.03
N LEU A 23 1.96 -4.90 6.16
CA LEU A 23 2.00 -4.23 7.46
C LEU A 23 0.70 -4.39 8.25
N GLU A 24 -0.43 -4.51 7.58
CA GLU A 24 -1.74 -4.76 8.20
C GLU A 24 -1.83 -6.15 8.85
N SER A 25 -0.89 -7.05 8.53
CA SER A 25 -0.78 -8.38 9.15
C SER A 25 0.17 -8.41 10.35
N LEU A 26 0.92 -7.33 10.59
CA LEU A 26 1.98 -7.30 11.58
C LEU A 26 1.40 -7.31 13.00
N SER A 27 1.79 -8.31 13.79
CA SER A 27 1.56 -8.34 15.24
C SER A 27 2.89 -8.19 15.97
N VAL A 28 2.90 -7.45 17.08
CA VAL A 28 4.09 -7.22 17.90
C VAL A 28 3.78 -7.50 19.36
N ASP A 29 4.52 -8.43 19.94
CA ASP A 29 4.44 -8.80 21.35
C ASP A 29 5.74 -8.38 22.06
N VAL A 30 5.63 -7.47 23.02
CA VAL A 30 6.77 -7.03 23.84
C VAL A 30 6.86 -7.93 25.06
N ALA A 31 7.83 -8.85 25.06
CA ALA A 31 8.01 -9.80 26.14
C ALA A 31 8.73 -9.19 27.35
N PHE A 32 9.62 -8.22 27.12
CA PHE A 32 10.34 -7.52 28.19
C PHE A 32 10.73 -6.11 27.75
N HIS A 33 10.67 -5.16 28.68
CA HIS A 33 11.22 -3.82 28.47
C HIS A 33 11.80 -3.26 29.77
N SER A 34 12.81 -2.41 29.62
CA SER A 34 13.48 -1.67 30.69
C SER A 34 14.04 -0.36 30.13
N GLY A 35 14.69 0.45 30.97
CA GLY A 35 15.35 1.69 30.51
C GLY A 35 16.54 1.47 29.58
N THR A 36 17.13 0.27 29.56
CA THR A 36 18.34 -0.04 28.77
C THR A 36 18.11 -1.07 27.68
N GLN A 37 16.97 -1.78 27.69
CA GLN A 37 16.76 -2.93 26.82
C GLN A 37 15.28 -3.19 26.54
N MET A 38 14.97 -3.69 25.35
CA MET A 38 13.66 -4.21 24.97
C MET A 38 13.82 -5.53 24.24
N LEU A 39 12.98 -6.51 24.57
CA LEU A 39 12.83 -7.78 23.85
C LEU A 39 11.40 -7.85 23.34
N PHE A 40 11.26 -7.95 22.03
CA PHE A 40 9.95 -8.14 21.40
C PHE A 40 10.02 -9.19 20.31
N THR A 41 8.87 -9.79 20.04
CA THR A 41 8.66 -10.68 18.92
C THR A 41 7.63 -10.05 17.99
N MET A 42 7.93 -10.02 16.71
CA MET A 42 6.98 -9.60 15.68
C MET A 42 6.72 -10.71 14.69
N GLY A 43 5.52 -10.76 14.15
CA GLY A 43 5.14 -11.76 13.15
C GLY A 43 4.10 -11.22 12.19
N GLY A 44 3.95 -11.92 11.07
CA GLY A 44 3.02 -11.53 10.02
C GLY A 44 3.26 -12.33 8.75
N VAL A 45 2.78 -11.79 7.63
CA VAL A 45 3.02 -12.36 6.29
C VAL A 45 3.74 -11.39 5.38
N PHE A 46 4.50 -11.93 4.44
CA PHE A 46 5.17 -11.18 3.38
C PHE A 46 5.16 -11.97 2.07
N TYR A 47 5.40 -11.28 0.97
CA TYR A 47 5.63 -11.90 -0.34
C TYR A 47 7.12 -11.92 -0.67
N GLU A 48 7.67 -13.08 -0.98
CA GLU A 48 8.95 -13.18 -1.71
C GLU A 48 8.70 -12.77 -3.16
N VAL A 49 9.47 -11.80 -3.64
CA VAL A 49 9.32 -11.20 -4.97
C VAL A 49 10.46 -11.67 -5.85
N SER A 50 10.13 -12.36 -6.94
CA SER A 50 11.10 -12.77 -7.95
C SER A 50 10.71 -12.19 -9.30
N SER A 51 11.65 -11.50 -9.96
CA SER A 51 11.47 -11.06 -11.34
C SER A 51 11.60 -12.27 -12.26
N MET A 52 10.56 -12.57 -13.04
CA MET A 52 10.66 -13.57 -14.08
C MET A 52 11.42 -12.91 -15.24
N GLY A 53 12.62 -13.41 -15.54
CA GLY A 53 13.33 -12.98 -16.75
C GLY A 53 12.48 -13.30 -17.99
N SER A 54 12.52 -12.43 -18.98
CA SER A 54 11.91 -12.67 -20.29
C SER A 54 12.64 -13.81 -20.99
N SER A 55 12.26 -15.07 -20.71
CA SER A 55 12.64 -16.20 -21.54
C SER A 55 11.90 -16.02 -22.87
N SER A 56 12.66 -15.56 -23.86
CA SER A 56 12.33 -15.41 -25.28
C SER A 56 11.04 -16.07 -25.76
N THR A 57 10.06 -15.26 -26.14
CA THR A 57 9.38 -15.38 -27.44
C THR A 57 8.73 -14.04 -27.77
N ASN A 58 8.86 -13.62 -29.02
CA ASN A 58 8.53 -12.31 -29.54
C ASN A 58 7.06 -11.90 -29.34
N SER A 59 6.75 -11.14 -28.31
CA SER A 59 5.50 -10.37 -28.22
C SER A 59 5.78 -8.98 -27.65
N SER A 60 5.37 -7.96 -28.40
CA SER A 60 5.66 -6.53 -28.25
C SER A 60 4.95 -5.85 -27.07
N SER A 61 4.82 -6.51 -25.93
CA SER A 61 4.29 -5.95 -24.68
C SER A 61 5.28 -6.21 -23.55
N HIS A 62 6.18 -5.26 -23.32
CA HIS A 62 7.20 -5.31 -22.26
C HIS A 62 6.57 -5.11 -20.87
N GLU A 63 5.75 -6.06 -20.42
CA GLU A 63 5.33 -6.12 -19.02
C GLU A 63 6.19 -7.18 -18.31
N LYS A 64 7.09 -6.74 -17.42
CA LYS A 64 7.89 -7.65 -16.60
C LYS A 64 6.96 -8.42 -15.69
N SER A 65 6.74 -9.71 -15.93
CA SER A 65 5.94 -10.53 -15.03
C SER A 65 6.71 -10.76 -13.72
N VAL A 66 6.07 -10.39 -12.61
CA VAL A 66 6.62 -10.56 -11.27
C VAL A 66 5.93 -11.74 -10.62
N ARG A 67 6.70 -12.70 -10.12
CA ARG A 67 6.17 -13.81 -9.33
C ARG A 67 6.28 -13.46 -7.86
N LYS A 68 5.16 -13.55 -7.14
CA LYS A 68 5.06 -13.39 -5.68
C LYS A 68 4.76 -14.73 -5.01
N VAL A 69 5.46 -15.04 -3.92
CA VAL A 69 5.21 -16.23 -3.08
C VAL A 69 4.93 -15.80 -1.66
N LEU A 70 3.75 -16.14 -1.12
CA LEU A 70 3.36 -15.78 0.24
C LEU A 70 4.12 -16.64 1.27
N ARG A 71 4.70 -15.99 2.29
CA ARG A 71 5.39 -16.60 3.42
C ARG A 71 4.87 -16.03 4.74
N CYS A 72 5.01 -16.79 5.81
CA CYS A 72 4.85 -16.29 7.18
C CYS A 72 6.23 -16.04 7.78
N PHE A 73 6.30 -15.09 8.71
CA PHE A 73 7.51 -14.88 9.49
C PHE A 73 7.24 -14.66 10.96
N THR A 74 8.27 -14.94 11.75
CA THR A 74 8.39 -14.52 13.15
C THR A 74 9.82 -14.05 13.36
N ARG A 75 9.99 -12.85 13.92
CA ARG A 75 11.28 -12.23 14.17
C ARG A 75 11.33 -11.75 15.61
N THR A 76 12.25 -12.31 16.40
CA THR A 76 12.46 -11.95 17.80
C THR A 76 13.72 -11.14 17.91
N MET A 77 13.62 -9.90 18.42
CA MET A 77 14.72 -8.97 18.50
C MET A 77 14.97 -8.50 19.92
N ILE A 78 16.25 -8.31 20.24
CA ILE A 78 16.71 -7.64 21.46
C ILE A 78 17.32 -6.30 21.07
N LEU A 79 16.75 -5.21 21.57
CA LEU A 79 17.23 -3.84 21.37
C LEU A 79 17.89 -3.32 22.64
N ILE A 80 18.95 -2.54 22.49
CA ILE A 80 19.62 -1.83 23.57
C ILE A 80 19.51 -0.31 23.40
N ALA A 81 19.32 0.40 24.51
CA ALA A 81 19.31 1.85 24.60
C ALA A 81 20.65 2.41 25.12
N PRO A 82 21.01 3.66 24.79
CA PRO A 82 20.36 4.52 23.80
C PRO A 82 20.67 4.06 22.37
N GLY A 83 19.86 4.48 21.40
CA GLY A 83 20.13 4.26 19.97
C GLY A 83 19.42 3.08 19.31
N GLY A 84 18.71 2.23 20.07
CA GLY A 84 17.86 1.18 19.50
C GLY A 84 18.63 0.11 18.74
N HIS A 85 19.88 -0.15 19.14
CA HIS A 85 20.73 -1.12 18.46
C HIS A 85 20.22 -2.54 18.66
N ILE A 86 20.09 -3.30 17.58
CA ILE A 86 19.71 -4.71 17.61
C ILE A 86 20.95 -5.55 17.96
N VAL A 87 20.94 -6.24 19.09
CA VAL A 87 22.04 -7.11 19.53
C VAL A 87 21.80 -8.58 19.23
N GLN A 88 20.54 -8.98 19.11
CA GLN A 88 20.14 -10.32 18.70
C GLN A 88 18.88 -10.22 17.86
N ASP A 89 18.85 -11.04 16.81
CA ASP A 89 17.78 -11.10 15.83
C ASP A 89 17.60 -12.55 15.37
N ASP A 90 16.55 -13.18 15.87
CA ASP A 90 16.17 -14.55 15.50
C ASP A 90 15.03 -14.47 14.49
N TYR A 91 15.31 -14.84 13.24
CA TYR A 91 14.37 -14.76 12.13
C TYR A 91 13.94 -16.14 11.63
N ILE A 92 12.65 -16.44 11.73
CA ILE A 92 12.04 -17.69 11.31
C ILE A 92 11.06 -17.41 10.17
N VAL A 93 11.21 -18.14 9.08
CA VAL A 93 10.32 -18.08 7.91
C VAL A 93 9.65 -19.45 7.73
N SER A 94 8.35 -19.44 7.46
CA SER A 94 7.56 -20.66 7.26
C SER A 94 6.52 -20.50 6.16
N ASN A 95 5.95 -21.63 5.73
CA ASN A 95 4.87 -21.60 4.74
C ASN A 95 3.53 -21.28 5.41
N PRO A 96 2.68 -20.44 4.79
CA PRO A 96 1.33 -20.18 5.26
C PRO A 96 0.43 -21.41 5.15
N THR A 97 -0.64 -21.42 5.95
CA THR A 97 -1.71 -22.41 5.82
C THR A 97 -2.56 -22.13 4.57
N THR A 98 -3.27 -23.14 4.07
CA THR A 98 -4.13 -23.02 2.88
C THR A 98 -5.21 -21.94 3.05
N SER A 99 -5.77 -21.78 4.26
CA SER A 99 -6.76 -20.74 4.55
C SER A 99 -6.16 -19.33 4.48
N LEU A 100 -4.93 -19.17 4.98
CA LEU A 100 -4.21 -17.91 4.94
C LEU A 100 -3.83 -17.53 3.50
N CYS A 101 -3.38 -18.50 2.70
CA CYS A 101 -3.18 -18.31 1.26
C CYS A 101 -4.43 -17.78 0.58
N LYS A 102 -5.59 -18.42 0.81
CA LYS A 102 -6.86 -18.01 0.20
C LYS A 102 -7.23 -16.57 0.56
N LYS A 103 -7.08 -16.18 1.83
CA LYS A 103 -7.36 -14.81 2.30
C LYS A 103 -6.50 -13.80 1.53
N TYR A 104 -5.17 -13.95 1.59
CA TYR A 104 -4.24 -12.96 1.05
C TYR A 104 -4.15 -12.96 -0.48
N ILE A 105 -4.33 -14.11 -1.13
CA ILE A 105 -4.41 -14.19 -2.60
C ILE A 105 -5.70 -13.53 -3.11
N THR A 106 -6.83 -13.73 -2.42
CA THR A 106 -8.11 -13.10 -2.79
C THR A 106 -8.04 -11.59 -2.60
N GLU A 107 -7.49 -11.13 -1.46
CA GLU A 107 -7.27 -9.71 -1.19
C GLU A 107 -6.36 -9.06 -2.25
N MET A 108 -5.26 -9.72 -2.64
CA MET A 108 -4.40 -9.27 -3.74
C MET A 108 -5.15 -9.19 -5.07
N ALA A 109 -5.94 -10.21 -5.43
CA ALA A 109 -6.73 -10.20 -6.65
C ALA A 109 -7.78 -9.07 -6.66
N THR A 110 -8.37 -8.73 -5.50
CA THR A 110 -9.27 -7.58 -5.38
C THR A 110 -8.55 -6.25 -5.49
N ARG A 111 -7.36 -6.09 -4.91
CA ARG A 111 -6.54 -4.88 -5.06
C ARG A 111 -6.09 -4.69 -6.50
N CYS A 112 -5.62 -5.75 -7.19
CA CYS A 112 -5.27 -5.68 -8.61
C CYS A 112 -6.47 -5.31 -9.50
N LYS A 113 -7.70 -5.70 -9.14
CA LYS A 113 -8.92 -5.27 -9.84
C LYS A 113 -9.26 -3.80 -9.56
N GLN A 114 -8.98 -3.29 -8.37
CA GLN A 114 -9.11 -1.86 -8.07
C GLN A 114 -8.03 -1.05 -8.81
N ASP A 115 -6.78 -1.55 -8.89
CA ASP A 115 -5.72 -0.93 -9.69
C ASP A 115 -5.98 -1.06 -11.20
N SER A 116 -6.62 -2.13 -11.66
CA SER A 116 -7.07 -2.27 -13.06
C SER A 116 -8.33 -1.43 -13.37
N GLN A 117 -9.06 -0.96 -12.35
CA GLN A 117 -10.06 0.10 -12.49
C GLN A 117 -9.43 1.50 -12.37
N ALA A 118 -8.26 1.64 -11.75
CA ALA A 118 -7.44 2.85 -11.79
C ALA A 118 -6.61 2.96 -13.10
N SER A 119 -6.33 1.84 -13.78
CA SER A 119 -5.62 1.79 -15.07
C SER A 119 -6.52 1.67 -16.31
N ASN A 120 -7.86 1.63 -16.14
CA ASN A 120 -8.80 1.77 -17.26
C ASN A 120 -9.33 3.21 -17.47
N GLN A 121 -8.58 4.23 -17.05
CA GLN A 121 -8.80 5.61 -17.51
C GLN A 121 -7.62 6.22 -18.27
N GLN A 122 -6.72 5.38 -18.83
CA GLN A 122 -5.84 5.83 -19.90
C GLN A 122 -5.98 4.91 -21.11
N GLN A 123 -6.54 5.50 -22.17
CA GLN A 123 -6.69 5.00 -23.55
C GLN A 123 -7.92 4.13 -23.85
N ASN A 124 -9.08 4.79 -23.85
CA ASN A 124 -9.90 4.75 -25.07
C ASN A 124 -10.56 6.13 -25.32
N VAL A 125 -9.77 7.12 -25.69
CA VAL A 125 -10.28 8.34 -26.34
C VAL A 125 -10.32 8.10 -27.86
N LEU A 126 -11.22 7.21 -28.26
CA LEU A 126 -11.93 7.41 -29.52
C LEU A 126 -13.20 8.18 -29.15
N SER A 127 -13.15 9.49 -29.39
CA SER A 127 -14.28 10.34 -29.74
C SER A 127 -15.64 10.01 -29.09
N SER A 128 -15.89 10.59 -27.91
CA SER A 128 -17.27 10.90 -27.50
C SER A 128 -17.30 12.11 -26.55
N ASP A 129 -17.85 13.18 -27.09
CA ASP A 129 -18.43 14.38 -26.46
C ASP A 129 -18.47 14.43 -24.91
N PRO A 130 -17.86 15.44 -24.25
CA PRO A 130 -17.82 15.57 -22.78
C PRO A 130 -19.15 16.06 -22.13
N SER A 131 -20.29 15.70 -22.72
CA SER A 131 -21.63 16.16 -22.33
C SER A 131 -22.49 15.09 -21.63
N ALA A 132 -21.93 13.94 -21.25
CA ALA A 132 -22.69 12.90 -20.56
C ALA A 132 -22.83 13.21 -19.05
N PRO A 133 -24.05 13.42 -18.51
CA PRO A 133 -24.27 13.73 -17.09
C PRO A 133 -23.85 12.58 -16.15
N GLU A 134 -23.78 11.35 -16.67
CA GLU A 134 -23.42 10.14 -15.92
C GLU A 134 -21.95 10.11 -15.49
N VAL A 135 -21.04 10.67 -16.30
CA VAL A 135 -19.60 10.73 -15.96
C VAL A 135 -19.37 11.77 -14.86
N LYS A 136 -20.07 12.90 -14.94
CA LYS A 136 -20.03 13.97 -13.95
C LYS A 136 -20.49 13.49 -12.59
N GLU A 137 -21.61 12.77 -12.52
CA GLU A 137 -22.12 12.26 -11.23
C GLU A 137 -21.15 11.28 -10.55
N ASN A 138 -20.49 10.42 -11.32
CA ASN A 138 -19.47 9.52 -10.78
C ASN A 138 -18.26 10.28 -10.21
N ILE A 139 -17.84 11.37 -10.85
CA ILE A 139 -16.76 12.23 -10.33
C ILE A 139 -17.20 12.92 -9.03
N VAL A 140 -18.44 13.40 -8.94
CA VAL A 140 -18.98 14.01 -7.70
C VAL A 140 -18.99 13.04 -6.53
N ILE A 141 -19.47 11.80 -6.75
CA ILE A 141 -19.55 10.78 -5.70
C ILE A 141 -18.16 10.43 -5.16
N GLU A 142 -17.19 10.22 -6.06
CA GLU A 142 -15.83 9.88 -5.66
C GLU A 142 -15.14 11.07 -4.95
N PHE A 143 -15.37 12.29 -5.41
CA PHE A 143 -14.84 13.49 -4.79
C PHE A 143 -15.40 13.73 -3.38
N SER A 144 -16.71 13.55 -3.20
CA SER A 144 -17.38 13.58 -1.90
C SER A 144 -16.80 12.54 -0.94
N ARG A 145 -16.57 11.31 -1.42
CA ARG A 145 -15.97 10.24 -0.61
C ARG A 145 -14.56 10.58 -0.13
N ARG A 146 -13.75 11.24 -0.96
CA ARG A 146 -12.36 11.60 -0.63
C ARG A 146 -12.25 12.81 0.30
N THR A 147 -13.08 13.82 0.06
CA THR A 147 -13.04 15.09 0.80
C THR A 147 -13.88 15.05 2.08
N GLY A 148 -14.84 14.12 2.16
CA GLY A 148 -15.84 14.09 3.22
C GLY A 148 -16.92 15.17 3.06
N MET A 149 -16.89 15.96 1.98
CA MET A 149 -17.93 16.95 1.70
C MET A 149 -19.20 16.28 1.19
N ASN A 150 -20.35 16.91 1.41
CA ASN A 150 -21.61 16.46 0.84
C ASN A 150 -21.65 16.65 -0.69
N ILE A 151 -22.63 16.02 -1.33
CA ILE A 151 -22.77 15.97 -2.79
C ILE A 151 -22.92 17.38 -3.41
N PRO A 152 -23.75 18.31 -2.88
CA PRO A 152 -23.87 19.66 -3.42
C PRO A 152 -22.54 20.45 -3.45
N PHE A 153 -21.80 20.47 -2.34
CA PHE A 153 -20.52 21.19 -2.26
C PHE A 153 -19.43 20.51 -3.10
N SER A 154 -19.44 19.18 -3.15
CA SER A 154 -18.55 18.41 -4.02
C SER A 154 -18.76 18.75 -5.50
N ARG A 155 -20.02 18.86 -5.93
CA ARG A 155 -20.37 19.24 -7.30
C ARG A 155 -19.92 20.67 -7.62
N GLN A 156 -20.21 21.62 -6.73
CA GLN A 156 -19.80 23.02 -6.91
C GLN A 156 -18.28 23.16 -7.04
N CYS A 157 -17.52 22.48 -6.16
CA CYS A 157 -16.07 22.50 -6.21
C CYS A 157 -15.56 21.95 -7.56
N LEU A 158 -16.10 20.82 -8.01
CA LEU A 158 -15.73 20.26 -9.31
C LEU A 158 -16.08 21.18 -10.49
N GLU A 159 -17.19 21.90 -10.44
CA GLU A 159 -17.59 22.87 -11.47
C GLU A 159 -16.62 24.06 -11.56
N GLU A 160 -16.16 24.58 -10.41
CA GLU A 160 -15.19 25.69 -10.34
C GLU A 160 -13.82 25.33 -10.92
N TYR A 161 -13.44 24.05 -10.85
CA TYR A 161 -12.17 23.52 -11.39
C TYR A 161 -12.35 22.76 -12.71
N GLU A 162 -13.36 23.12 -13.50
CA GLU A 162 -13.60 22.56 -14.84
C GLU A 162 -13.67 21.01 -14.88
N TRP A 163 -14.24 20.41 -13.83
CA TRP A 163 -14.34 18.96 -13.62
C TRP A 163 -12.99 18.24 -13.49
N ASN A 164 -11.90 18.97 -13.22
CA ASN A 164 -10.60 18.40 -12.93
C ASN A 164 -10.49 17.98 -11.46
N ALA A 165 -10.77 16.71 -11.18
CA ALA A 165 -10.79 16.15 -9.83
C ALA A 165 -9.46 16.34 -9.05
N ASN A 166 -8.31 16.29 -9.74
CA ASN A 166 -7.00 16.44 -9.08
C ASN A 166 -6.73 17.89 -8.69
N ALA A 167 -7.08 18.85 -9.57
CA ALA A 167 -6.96 20.27 -9.29
C ALA A 167 -7.92 20.69 -8.16
N ALA A 168 -9.18 20.22 -8.22
CA ALA A 168 -10.18 20.45 -7.19
C ALA A 168 -9.76 19.90 -5.82
N LEU A 169 -9.13 18.71 -5.79
CA LEU A 169 -8.70 18.08 -4.53
C LEU A 169 -7.56 18.86 -3.89
N THR A 170 -6.59 19.30 -4.69
CA THR A 170 -5.46 20.11 -4.20
C THR A 170 -5.94 21.45 -3.63
N ALA A 171 -6.91 22.08 -4.31
CA ALA A 171 -7.52 23.31 -3.84
C ALA A 171 -8.35 23.10 -2.57
N PHE A 172 -9.10 22.01 -2.48
CA PHE A 172 -9.83 21.61 -1.28
C PHE A 172 -8.89 21.45 -0.09
N GLU A 173 -7.80 20.68 -0.22
CA GLU A 173 -6.83 20.47 0.85
C GLU A 173 -6.23 21.79 1.34
N THR A 174 -5.88 22.68 0.42
CA THR A 174 -5.36 24.02 0.72
C THR A 174 -6.38 24.86 1.49
N MET A 175 -7.65 24.85 1.07
CA MET A 175 -8.73 25.61 1.71
C MET A 175 -9.16 25.02 3.05
N ASN A 176 -9.12 23.69 3.19
CA ASN A 176 -9.43 22.97 4.42
C ASN A 176 -8.38 23.25 5.49
N LEU A 177 -7.10 23.22 5.12
CA LEU A 177 -5.99 23.61 6.00
C LEU A 177 -6.06 25.09 6.41
N ALA A 178 -6.56 25.96 5.52
CA ALA A 178 -6.79 27.36 5.83
C ALA A 178 -8.07 27.62 6.67
N GLY A 179 -8.86 26.58 6.97
CA GLY A 179 -10.11 26.69 7.73
C GLY A 179 -11.19 27.51 7.00
N LYS A 180 -11.12 27.59 5.67
CA LYS A 180 -12.01 28.44 4.84
C LYS A 180 -13.22 27.71 4.28
N ILE A 181 -13.37 26.42 4.57
CA ILE A 181 -14.49 25.62 4.08
C ILE A 181 -15.65 25.75 5.06
N PRO A 182 -16.85 26.15 4.60
CA PRO A 182 -18.03 26.27 5.46
C PRO A 182 -18.38 24.93 6.13
N PRO A 183 -18.76 24.91 7.42
CA PRO A 183 -19.18 23.68 8.11
C PRO A 183 -20.34 22.94 7.42
N GLU A 184 -21.19 23.68 6.70
CA GLU A 184 -22.31 23.17 5.91
C GLU A 184 -21.85 22.26 4.75
N ALA A 185 -20.58 22.33 4.37
CA ALA A 185 -20.00 21.43 3.37
C ALA A 185 -19.86 19.99 3.89
N PHE A 186 -19.85 19.79 5.22
CA PHE A 186 -19.65 18.49 5.87
C PHE A 186 -20.90 17.96 6.58
N SER A 187 -22.01 18.71 6.54
CA SER A 187 -23.29 18.22 7.04
C SER A 187 -23.91 17.23 6.06
N VAL A 188 -24.38 16.10 6.60
CA VAL A 188 -25.07 15.00 5.89
C VAL A 188 -26.42 15.43 5.34
#